data_AF-A0A3Q4HQS4-F1
#
_entry.id   AF-A0A3Q4HQS4-F1
#
_cell.length_a   1.000
_cell.length_b   1.000
_cell.length_c   1.000
_cell.angle_alpha   90.00
_cell.angle_beta   90.00
_cell.angle_gamma   90.00
#
_symmetry.space_group_name_H-M   'P 1'
#
loop_
_entity.id
_entity.type
_entity.pdbx_description
1 polymer ?
#
loop_
_entity_poly.entity_id
_entity_poly.type
_entity_poly.pdbx_seq_one_letter_code
_entity_poly.pdbx_strand_id
1 'polypeptide(L)'
;DWVGGNLYWCDKGRDTIEVSKLNGAYRTVLVNSGLREPRAVALDVRYGYLYWSDWGDSPHIGRIGMDGTNRSVIIEDKITWPNGLTLDFINDRIYWADAREDYIEFASLDGRNRHTVLSQDIPHIFAMTLFEEYIYWTDWETKSINRAHKTLGTNKTTLISTLHRPMDIHIYHPYRQPPGRRSKCGLLNKFTVLVRKLLVFTAVK
;
A
#
# COMPACT_ATOMS: atom_id res chain seq x y z
N ASP A 1 -0.72 -10.92 -5.12
CA ASP A 1 -2.10 -11.44 -5.28
C ASP A 1 -2.17 -12.85 -4.72
N TRP A 2 -2.78 -13.01 -3.54
CA TRP A 2 -2.92 -14.31 -2.86
C TRP A 2 -4.04 -15.19 -3.45
N VAL A 3 -4.89 -14.63 -4.31
CA VAL A 3 -6.01 -15.35 -4.93
C VAL A 3 -5.58 -15.96 -6.27
N GLY A 4 -4.93 -15.18 -7.12
CA GLY A 4 -4.47 -15.61 -8.45
C GLY A 4 -3.04 -16.14 -8.51
N GLY A 5 -2.29 -16.06 -7.40
CA GLY A 5 -0.91 -16.53 -7.32
C GLY A 5 0.04 -15.70 -8.19
N ASN A 6 -0.16 -14.39 -8.22
CA ASN A 6 0.64 -13.45 -9.01
C ASN A 6 1.41 -12.48 -8.09
N LEU A 7 2.60 -12.09 -8.54
CA LEU A 7 3.44 -11.06 -7.93
C LEU A 7 3.35 -9.79 -8.77
N TYR A 8 3.20 -8.64 -8.11
CA TYR A 8 3.20 -7.32 -8.74
C TYR A 8 4.27 -6.47 -8.08
N TRP A 9 5.02 -5.70 -8.87
CA TRP A 9 6.04 -4.80 -8.37
C TRP A 9 6.17 -3.58 -9.28
N CYS A 10 6.71 -2.50 -8.72
CA CYS A 10 7.19 -1.37 -9.49
C CYS A 10 8.72 -1.40 -9.57
N ASP A 11 9.26 -0.89 -10.67
CA ASP A 11 10.69 -0.70 -10.88
C ASP A 11 10.92 0.77 -11.23
N LYS A 12 11.51 1.51 -10.28
CA LYS A 12 11.91 2.91 -10.44
C LYS A 12 12.94 3.10 -11.56
N GLY A 13 13.88 2.17 -11.73
CA GLY A 13 14.92 2.31 -12.74
C GLY A 13 14.42 2.11 -14.16
N ARG A 14 13.30 1.39 -14.31
CA ARG A 14 12.66 1.11 -15.60
C ARG A 14 11.40 1.92 -15.87
N ASP A 15 10.91 2.68 -14.90
CA ASP A 15 9.61 3.36 -14.96
C ASP A 15 8.47 2.40 -15.33
N THR A 16 8.43 1.24 -14.66
CA THR A 16 7.43 0.19 -14.97
C THR A 16 6.71 -0.32 -13.72
N ILE A 17 5.49 -0.79 -13.93
CA ILE A 17 4.78 -1.71 -13.03
C ILE A 17 4.62 -3.03 -13.78
N GLU A 18 5.02 -4.13 -13.16
CA GLU A 18 5.10 -5.43 -13.79
C GLU A 18 4.37 -6.48 -12.96
N VAL A 19 4.02 -7.58 -13.63
CA VAL A 19 3.37 -8.75 -13.04
C VAL A 19 4.03 -10.04 -13.51
N SER A 20 4.08 -11.04 -12.64
CA SER A 20 4.45 -12.41 -12.99
C SER A 20 3.69 -13.40 -12.11
N LYS A 21 3.81 -14.70 -12.42
CA LYS A 21 3.46 -15.75 -11.47
C LYS A 21 4.42 -15.74 -10.28
N LEU A 22 3.98 -16.25 -9.13
CA LEU A 22 4.83 -16.37 -7.93
C LEU A 22 6.12 -17.17 -8.17
N ASN A 23 6.14 -18.07 -9.17
CA ASN A 23 7.33 -18.81 -9.58
C ASN A 23 8.22 -18.07 -10.61
N GLY A 24 7.93 -16.81 -10.90
CA GLY A 24 8.65 -15.96 -11.85
C GLY A 24 8.25 -16.12 -13.32
N ALA A 25 7.38 -17.08 -13.66
CA ALA A 25 6.93 -17.29 -15.03
C ALA A 25 6.01 -16.16 -15.53
N TYR A 26 5.94 -16.01 -16.86
CA TYR A 26 5.02 -15.08 -17.55
C TYR A 26 5.14 -13.62 -17.12
N ARG A 27 6.38 -13.14 -16.91
CA ARG A 27 6.64 -11.73 -16.63
C ARG A 27 6.07 -10.84 -17.75
N THR A 28 5.23 -9.89 -17.37
CA THR A 28 4.54 -8.95 -18.25
C THR A 28 4.61 -7.55 -17.68
N VAL A 29 4.81 -6.55 -18.52
CA VAL A 29 4.77 -5.14 -18.13
C VAL A 29 3.32 -4.66 -18.18
N LEU A 30 2.79 -4.23 -17.03
CA LEU A 30 1.41 -3.77 -16.87
C LEU A 30 1.27 -2.26 -17.16
N VAL A 31 2.26 -1.47 -16.74
CA VAL A 31 2.36 -0.04 -16.99
C VAL A 31 3.80 0.30 -17.38
N ASN A 32 3.97 1.06 -18.46
CA ASN A 32 5.29 1.42 -19.02
C ASN A 32 5.39 2.89 -19.48
N SER A 33 4.44 3.73 -19.09
CA SER A 33 4.35 5.12 -19.53
C SER A 33 3.74 5.96 -18.43
N GLY A 34 4.08 7.25 -18.34
CA GLY A 34 3.56 8.14 -17.29
C GLY A 34 3.91 7.67 -15.88
N LEU A 35 5.05 6.99 -15.74
CA LEU A 35 5.71 6.65 -14.47
C LEU A 35 7.08 7.32 -14.49
N ARG A 36 7.54 7.75 -13.31
CA ARG A 36 8.83 8.41 -13.16
C ARG A 36 9.56 7.96 -11.90
N GLU A 37 8.83 7.84 -10.80
CA GLU A 37 9.35 7.40 -9.53
C GLU A 37 8.30 6.52 -8.82
N PRO A 38 7.85 5.41 -9.44
CA PRO A 38 6.84 4.55 -8.83
C PRO A 38 7.43 3.87 -7.58
N ARG A 39 6.66 3.89 -6.48
CA ARG A 39 7.17 3.50 -5.16
C ARG A 39 6.36 2.43 -4.45
N ALA A 40 5.13 2.73 -4.08
CA ALA A 40 4.28 1.78 -3.36
C ALA A 40 3.25 1.18 -4.32
N VAL A 41 2.93 -0.10 -4.12
CA VAL A 41 1.86 -0.80 -4.84
C VAL A 41 0.92 -1.47 -3.86
N ALA A 42 -0.38 -1.38 -4.11
CA ALA A 42 -1.42 -2.05 -3.32
C ALA A 42 -2.45 -2.71 -4.25
N LEU A 43 -2.94 -3.88 -3.86
CA LEU A 43 -3.84 -4.68 -4.69
C LEU A 43 -5.20 -4.82 -4.03
N ASP A 44 -6.27 -4.55 -4.77
CA ASP A 44 -7.62 -4.96 -4.43
C ASP A 44 -8.07 -6.10 -5.34
N VAL A 45 -7.82 -7.33 -4.90
CA VAL A 45 -8.19 -8.55 -5.63
C VAL A 45 -9.71 -8.76 -5.74
N ARG A 46 -10.52 -8.04 -4.95
CA ARG A 46 -11.98 -8.19 -4.93
C ARG A 46 -12.61 -7.44 -6.09
N TYR A 47 -12.06 -6.28 -6.41
CA TYR A 47 -12.47 -5.45 -7.54
C TYR A 47 -11.52 -5.57 -8.75
N GLY A 48 -10.39 -6.27 -8.60
CA GLY A 48 -9.44 -6.50 -9.68
C GLY A 48 -8.64 -5.24 -10.04
N TYR A 49 -8.29 -4.41 -9.05
CA TYR A 49 -7.51 -3.19 -9.25
C TYR A 49 -6.15 -3.24 -8.56
N LEU A 50 -5.16 -2.64 -9.21
CA LEU A 50 -3.87 -2.27 -8.67
C LEU A 50 -3.84 -0.76 -8.48
N TYR A 51 -3.31 -0.33 -7.34
CA TYR A 51 -3.05 1.06 -7.00
C TYR A 51 -1.55 1.26 -6.85
N TRP A 52 -1.04 2.41 -7.28
CA TRP A 52 0.36 2.76 -7.08
C TRP A 52 0.52 4.21 -6.67
N SER A 53 1.63 4.51 -6.02
CA SER A 53 2.11 5.87 -5.83
C SER A 53 3.32 6.16 -6.71
N ASP A 54 3.39 7.38 -7.23
CA ASP A 54 4.54 7.92 -7.96
C ASP A 54 4.87 9.28 -7.37
N TRP A 55 6.14 9.54 -7.07
CA TRP A 55 6.62 10.77 -6.44
C TRP A 55 7.56 11.58 -7.36
N GLY A 56 7.51 11.32 -8.67
CA GLY A 56 8.40 11.97 -9.65
C GLY A 56 7.96 13.40 -9.98
N ASP A 57 8.28 13.86 -11.18
CA ASP A 57 8.00 15.25 -11.59
C ASP A 57 6.50 15.61 -11.56
N SER A 58 5.62 14.62 -11.69
CA SER A 58 4.17 14.75 -11.51
C SER A 58 3.70 13.71 -10.48
N PRO A 59 3.80 14.03 -9.17
CA PRO A 59 3.41 13.12 -8.11
C PRO A 59 1.93 12.80 -8.18
N HIS A 60 1.57 11.52 -8.04
CA HIS A 60 0.19 11.08 -8.11
C HIS A 60 -0.02 9.71 -7.46
N ILE A 61 -1.28 9.39 -7.19
CA ILE A 61 -1.73 8.02 -6.94
C ILE A 61 -2.59 7.59 -8.11
N GLY A 62 -2.18 6.49 -8.74
CA GLY A 62 -2.89 5.91 -9.85
C GLY A 62 -3.60 4.62 -9.50
N ARG A 63 -4.54 4.24 -10.37
CA ARG A 63 -5.26 2.97 -10.35
C ARG A 63 -5.31 2.38 -11.75
N ILE A 64 -5.19 1.06 -11.86
CA ILE A 64 -5.34 0.31 -13.10
C ILE A 64 -5.98 -1.05 -12.81
N GLY A 65 -6.75 -1.57 -13.74
CA GLY A 65 -7.21 -2.96 -13.69
C GLY A 65 -6.01 -3.89 -13.63
N MET A 66 -6.11 -4.97 -12.85
CA MET A 66 -5.08 -6.01 -12.77
C MET A 66 -4.90 -6.78 -14.11
N ASP A 67 -5.79 -6.54 -15.07
CA ASP A 67 -5.75 -6.97 -16.46
C ASP A 67 -5.10 -5.95 -17.42
N GLY A 68 -4.69 -4.78 -16.91
CA GLY A 68 -4.07 -3.69 -17.68
C GLY A 68 -5.05 -2.67 -18.24
N THR A 69 -6.36 -2.81 -17.99
CA THR A 69 -7.39 -1.90 -18.50
C THR A 69 -7.76 -0.80 -17.49
N ASN A 70 -8.57 0.18 -17.90
CA ASN A 70 -9.14 1.20 -16.99
C ASN A 70 -8.11 1.93 -16.12
N ARG A 71 -6.97 2.28 -16.72
CA ARG A 71 -5.95 3.11 -16.07
C ARG A 71 -6.49 4.53 -15.83
N SER A 72 -6.35 5.03 -14.61
CA SER A 72 -6.73 6.40 -14.23
C SER A 72 -5.85 6.92 -13.09
N VAL A 73 -5.59 8.22 -13.08
CA VAL A 73 -5.07 8.91 -11.89
C VAL A 73 -6.26 9.22 -10.97
N ILE A 74 -6.11 8.95 -9.66
CA ILE A 74 -7.19 9.15 -8.68
C ILE A 74 -6.86 10.22 -7.64
N ILE A 75 -5.59 10.53 -7.41
CA ILE A 75 -5.14 11.66 -6.59
C ILE A 75 -3.98 12.34 -7.33
N GLU A 76 -4.09 13.64 -7.55
CA GLU A 76 -3.07 14.47 -8.23
C GLU A 76 -2.86 15.83 -7.55
N ASP A 77 -3.74 16.24 -6.65
CA ASP A 77 -3.66 17.49 -5.92
C ASP A 77 -3.05 17.29 -4.52
N LYS A 78 -2.34 18.32 -4.01
CA LYS A 78 -1.77 18.36 -2.65
C LYS A 78 -1.01 17.07 -2.30
N ILE A 79 -0.17 16.62 -3.23
CA ILE A 79 0.59 15.38 -3.12
C ILE A 79 1.99 15.66 -3.68
N THR A 80 3.01 15.25 -2.94
CA THR A 80 4.41 15.53 -3.25
C THR A 80 5.24 14.25 -3.13
N TRP A 81 5.32 13.62 -1.95
CA TRP A 81 6.07 12.36 -1.75
C TRP A 81 5.18 11.26 -1.16
N PRO A 82 4.27 10.66 -1.96
CA PRO A 82 3.38 9.60 -1.50
C PRO A 82 4.13 8.26 -1.28
N ASN A 83 4.75 8.11 -0.13
CA ASN A 83 5.63 6.98 0.18
C ASN A 83 4.86 5.74 0.68
N GLY A 84 3.90 5.95 1.59
CA GLY A 84 3.07 4.87 2.13
C GLY A 84 1.77 4.74 1.36
N LEU A 85 1.36 3.52 1.04
CA LEU A 85 0.09 3.22 0.38
C LEU A 85 -0.52 1.93 0.93
N THR A 86 -1.77 1.96 1.38
CA THR A 86 -2.47 0.76 1.82
C THR A 86 -3.98 0.87 1.62
N LEU A 87 -4.68 -0.26 1.69
CA LEU A 87 -6.12 -0.35 1.44
C LEU A 87 -6.87 -0.85 2.68
N ASP A 88 -7.96 -0.17 3.01
CA ASP A 88 -9.00 -0.67 3.91
C ASP A 88 -10.10 -1.31 3.08
N PHE A 89 -10.05 -2.64 3.02
CA PHE A 89 -11.01 -3.43 2.27
C PHE A 89 -12.43 -3.34 2.86
N ILE A 90 -12.58 -3.14 4.17
CA ILE A 90 -13.91 -3.16 4.79
C ILE A 90 -14.68 -1.89 4.46
N ASN A 91 -13.98 -0.76 4.45
CA ASN A 91 -14.59 0.56 4.24
C ASN A 91 -14.41 1.09 2.81
N ASP A 92 -13.81 0.29 1.92
CA ASP A 92 -13.45 0.68 0.55
C ASP A 92 -12.73 2.04 0.50
N ARG A 93 -11.61 2.11 1.25
CA ARG A 93 -10.75 3.30 1.33
C ARG A 93 -9.32 2.99 0.93
N ILE A 94 -8.70 3.97 0.29
CA ILE A 94 -7.26 4.02 0.06
C ILE A 94 -6.63 5.00 1.05
N TYR A 95 -5.54 4.57 1.69
CA TYR A 95 -4.76 5.35 2.62
C TYR A 95 -3.40 5.63 2.01
N TRP A 96 -2.92 6.86 2.13
CA TRP A 96 -1.55 7.21 1.78
C TRP A 96 -0.93 8.15 2.80
N ALA A 97 0.40 8.17 2.79
CA ALA A 97 1.20 9.06 3.60
C ALA A 97 2.14 9.85 2.70
N ASP A 98 2.14 11.17 2.88
CA ASP A 98 3.05 12.07 2.19
C ASP A 98 4.21 12.43 3.11
N ALA A 99 5.43 12.11 2.68
CA ALA A 99 6.65 12.31 3.48
C ALA A 99 7.30 13.69 3.29
N ARG A 100 6.72 14.55 2.44
CA ARG A 100 7.16 15.93 2.23
C ARG A 100 6.21 16.92 2.89
N GLU A 101 4.91 16.64 2.78
CA GLU A 101 3.83 17.46 3.35
C GLU A 101 3.43 17.00 4.76
N ASP A 102 4.06 15.93 5.29
CA ASP A 102 3.91 15.41 6.64
C ASP A 102 2.44 15.13 7.03
N TYR A 103 1.71 14.38 6.20
CA TYR A 103 0.35 13.96 6.49
C TYR A 103 0.08 12.48 6.20
N ILE A 104 -0.96 11.95 6.87
CA ILE A 104 -1.62 10.69 6.51
C ILE A 104 -3.07 10.99 6.17
N GLU A 105 -3.50 10.52 5.02
CA GLU A 105 -4.85 10.74 4.50
C GLU A 105 -5.49 9.45 4.01
N PHE A 106 -6.81 9.49 3.90
CA PHE A 106 -7.54 8.50 3.13
C PHE A 106 -8.56 9.16 2.21
N ALA A 107 -8.96 8.39 1.22
CA ALA A 107 -10.08 8.69 0.33
C ALA A 107 -10.84 7.40 0.02
N SER A 108 -11.95 7.53 -0.69
CA SER A 108 -12.64 6.41 -1.34
C SER A 108 -11.71 5.78 -2.39
N LEU A 109 -11.94 4.52 -2.79
CA LEU A 109 -11.12 3.80 -3.78
C LEU A 109 -11.01 4.44 -5.18
N ASP A 110 -11.72 5.54 -5.44
CA ASP A 110 -11.65 6.34 -6.65
C ASP A 110 -11.17 7.78 -6.40
N GLY A 111 -10.62 8.06 -5.22
CA GLY A 111 -10.03 9.35 -4.86
C GLY A 111 -10.99 10.36 -4.24
N ARG A 112 -12.30 10.09 -4.23
CA ARG A 112 -13.31 11.01 -3.65
C ARG A 112 -13.35 10.95 -2.13
N ASN A 113 -13.95 11.97 -1.49
CA ASN A 113 -14.13 12.04 -0.04
C ASN A 113 -12.81 11.97 0.74
N ARG A 114 -11.85 12.80 0.34
CA ARG A 114 -10.54 12.92 0.98
C ARG A 114 -10.68 13.40 2.43
N HIS A 115 -9.93 12.77 3.33
CA HIS A 115 -9.97 13.04 4.77
C HIS A 115 -8.57 12.90 5.39
N THR A 116 -8.15 13.93 6.12
CA THR A 116 -6.88 13.98 6.86
C THR A 116 -6.98 13.25 8.20
N VAL A 117 -6.14 12.24 8.40
CA VAL A 117 -6.04 11.47 9.65
C VAL A 117 -5.04 12.10 10.59
N LEU A 118 -3.85 12.42 10.10
CA LEU A 118 -2.77 13.06 10.84
C LEU A 118 -2.07 14.08 9.95
N SER A 119 -1.60 15.17 10.54
CA SER A 119 -0.81 16.21 9.85
C SER A 119 0.29 16.80 10.76
N GLN A 120 0.68 16.07 11.82
CA GLN A 120 1.63 16.51 12.85
C GLN A 120 2.44 15.32 13.42
N ASP A 121 3.70 15.61 13.78
CA ASP A 121 4.76 14.68 14.21
C ASP A 121 4.85 13.37 13.40
N ILE A 122 4.84 13.49 12.09
CA ILE A 122 5.05 12.39 11.13
C ILE A 122 6.13 12.80 10.11
N PRO A 123 7.35 13.09 10.58
CA PRO A 123 8.37 13.84 9.83
C PRO A 123 8.94 13.13 8.60
N HIS A 124 8.94 11.78 8.54
CA HIS A 124 9.39 11.10 7.33
C HIS A 124 8.88 9.66 7.22
N ILE A 125 7.61 9.51 6.83
CA ILE A 125 7.00 8.20 6.64
C ILE A 125 7.63 7.47 5.44
N PHE A 126 8.00 6.20 5.64
CA PHE A 126 8.50 5.35 4.56
C PHE A 126 7.44 4.39 4.03
N ALA A 127 6.78 3.64 4.92
CA ALA A 127 5.74 2.69 4.57
C ALA A 127 4.62 2.70 5.61
N MET A 128 3.44 2.25 5.20
CA MET A 128 2.27 2.20 6.06
C MET A 128 1.43 0.96 5.77
N THR A 129 0.84 0.43 6.83
CA THR A 129 -0.12 -0.67 6.77
C THR A 129 -1.26 -0.40 7.76
N LEU A 130 -2.33 -1.17 7.70
CA LEU A 130 -3.46 -1.02 8.59
C LEU A 130 -3.97 -2.36 9.09
N PHE A 131 -4.56 -2.34 10.27
CA PHE A 131 -5.27 -3.47 10.83
C PHE A 131 -6.28 -2.98 11.88
N GLU A 132 -7.48 -3.57 11.84
CA GLU A 132 -8.58 -3.19 12.72
C GLU A 132 -8.85 -1.68 12.67
N GLU A 133 -8.71 -0.98 13.79
CA GLU A 133 -8.97 0.46 13.96
C GLU A 133 -7.72 1.32 13.80
N TYR A 134 -6.56 0.73 13.48
CA TYR A 134 -5.29 1.42 13.54
C TYR A 134 -4.55 1.40 12.20
N ILE A 135 -3.89 2.52 11.92
CA ILE A 135 -2.81 2.62 10.94
C ILE A 135 -1.47 2.46 11.66
N TYR A 136 -0.52 1.82 11.00
CA TYR A 136 0.83 1.56 11.48
C TYR A 136 1.81 2.02 10.42
N TRP A 137 2.84 2.76 10.79
CA TRP A 137 3.81 3.24 9.82
C TRP A 137 5.24 3.20 10.35
N THR A 138 6.18 3.13 9.41
CA THR A 138 7.61 3.27 9.65
C THR A 138 8.02 4.71 9.37
N ASP A 139 8.85 5.26 10.25
CA ASP A 139 9.34 6.63 10.13
C ASP A 139 10.88 6.65 10.20
N TRP A 140 11.49 7.29 9.20
CA TRP A 140 12.94 7.31 9.02
C TRP A 140 13.66 8.33 9.90
N GLU A 141 13.00 9.42 10.26
CA GLU A 141 13.59 10.50 11.04
C GLU A 141 13.60 10.12 12.52
N THR A 142 12.46 9.68 13.03
CA THR A 142 12.31 9.16 14.40
C THR A 142 12.86 7.74 14.56
N LYS A 143 13.18 7.05 13.45
CA LYS A 143 13.65 5.65 13.41
C LYS A 143 12.75 4.76 14.25
N SER A 144 11.46 4.78 13.95
CA SER A 144 10.47 4.13 14.80
C SER A 144 9.30 3.57 14.00
N ILE A 145 8.54 2.71 14.67
CA ILE A 145 7.22 2.27 14.23
C ILE A 145 6.20 2.90 15.13
N ASN A 146 5.25 3.58 14.51
CA ASN A 146 4.20 4.29 15.19
C ASN A 146 2.84 3.74 14.77
N ARG A 147 1.83 4.07 15.56
CA ARG A 147 0.45 3.69 15.31
C ARG A 147 -0.48 4.80 15.77
N ALA A 148 -1.59 5.01 15.07
CA ALA A 148 -2.68 5.90 15.47
C ALA A 148 -4.04 5.38 14.97
N HIS A 149 -5.13 5.90 15.52
CA HIS A 149 -6.48 5.54 15.10
C HIS A 149 -6.72 5.94 13.63
N LYS A 150 -7.18 5.00 12.80
CA LYS A 150 -7.22 5.12 11.33
C LYS A 150 -8.17 6.18 10.77
N THR A 151 -9.06 6.72 11.61
CA THR A 151 -10.00 7.77 11.18
C THR A 151 -9.83 9.05 11.98
N LEU A 152 -9.48 8.96 13.25
CA LEU A 152 -9.45 10.12 14.15
C LEU A 152 -8.03 10.66 14.35
N GLY A 153 -6.98 9.91 13.98
CA GLY A 153 -5.59 10.24 14.30
C GLY A 153 -5.25 10.18 15.79
N THR A 154 -6.21 9.87 16.66
CA THR A 154 -6.04 9.81 18.11
C THR A 154 -5.25 8.58 18.54
N ASN A 155 -4.85 8.54 19.82
CA ASN A 155 -4.07 7.43 20.40
C ASN A 155 -2.79 7.13 19.61
N LYS A 156 -2.13 8.19 19.15
CA LYS A 156 -0.82 8.11 18.52
C LYS A 156 0.21 7.62 19.53
N THR A 157 0.88 6.53 19.22
CA THR A 157 1.87 5.90 20.09
C THR A 157 3.03 5.33 19.28
N THR A 158 4.25 5.51 19.76
CA THR A 158 5.42 4.76 19.28
C THR A 158 5.40 3.35 19.85
N LEU A 159 5.45 2.35 18.99
CA LEU A 159 5.44 0.93 19.38
C LEU A 159 6.86 0.39 19.56
N ILE A 160 7.75 0.76 18.64
CA ILE A 160 9.13 0.26 18.57
C ILE A 160 10.02 1.41 18.13
N SER A 161 11.14 1.61 18.82
CA SER A 161 12.24 2.46 18.36
C SER A 161 13.38 1.57 17.88
N THR A 162 13.98 1.92 16.74
CA THR A 162 15.03 1.14 16.08
C THR A 162 16.31 1.97 15.96
N LEU A 163 17.46 1.30 15.91
CA LEU A 163 18.75 1.97 15.69
C LEU A 163 18.93 2.43 14.23
N HIS A 164 18.35 1.68 13.30
CA HIS A 164 18.39 1.93 11.85
C HIS A 164 17.04 2.42 11.33
N ARG A 165 17.04 2.97 10.12
CA ARG A 165 15.82 3.39 9.41
C ARG A 165 14.97 2.17 9.07
N PRO A 166 13.76 2.04 9.63
CA PRO A 166 12.87 0.94 9.27
C PRO A 166 12.33 1.15 7.85
N MET A 167 12.27 0.06 7.07
CA MET A 167 11.82 0.09 5.67
C MET A 167 10.33 -0.24 5.59
N ASP A 168 9.96 -1.30 4.87
CA ASP A 168 8.57 -1.69 4.66
C ASP A 168 7.97 -2.41 5.87
N ILE A 169 6.65 -2.36 6.00
CA ILE A 169 5.88 -2.90 7.14
C ILE A 169 4.59 -3.55 6.65
N HIS A 170 4.38 -4.81 7.04
CA HIS A 170 3.15 -5.53 6.72
C HIS A 170 2.54 -6.20 7.95
N ILE A 171 1.21 -6.16 8.00
CA ILE A 171 0.45 -6.95 8.97
C ILE A 171 0.29 -8.36 8.41
N TYR A 172 0.86 -9.34 9.11
CA TYR A 172 0.66 -10.75 8.84
C TYR A 172 -0.50 -11.26 9.69
N HIS A 173 -1.68 -11.32 9.07
CA HIS A 173 -2.90 -11.84 9.65
C HIS A 173 -3.85 -12.36 8.55
N PRO A 174 -4.55 -13.50 8.73
CA PRO A 174 -5.46 -14.04 7.71
C PRO A 174 -6.52 -13.04 7.21
N TYR A 175 -7.02 -12.16 8.07
CA TYR A 175 -7.97 -11.10 7.68
C TYR A 175 -7.41 -9.99 6.78
N ARG A 176 -6.08 -9.91 6.59
CA ARG A 176 -5.49 -9.04 5.56
C ARG A 176 -5.48 -9.69 4.18
N GLN A 177 -5.71 -11.00 4.11
CA GLN A 177 -5.81 -11.76 2.88
C GLN A 177 -7.10 -12.61 2.90
N PRO A 178 -8.29 -11.96 2.93
CA PRO A 178 -9.53 -12.69 2.98
C PRO A 178 -9.64 -13.64 1.78
N PRO A 179 -10.24 -14.83 1.96
CA PRO A 179 -10.47 -15.74 0.84
C PRO A 179 -11.29 -15.00 -0.23
N GLY A 180 -10.78 -14.98 -1.46
CA GLY A 180 -11.45 -14.29 -2.57
C GLY A 180 -12.88 -14.78 -2.71
N ARG A 181 -13.85 -13.86 -2.81
CA ARG A 181 -15.22 -14.21 -3.22
C ARG A 181 -15.10 -14.86 -4.60
N ARG A 182 -15.41 -16.17 -4.71
CA ARG A 182 -15.42 -17.00 -5.94
C ARG A 182 -14.91 -16.22 -7.17
N SER A 183 -13.60 -16.01 -7.24
CA SER A 183 -13.03 -15.37 -8.42
C SER A 183 -13.12 -16.38 -9.56
N LYS A 184 -13.33 -15.92 -10.80
CA LYS A 184 -13.34 -16.80 -11.99
C LYS A 184 -12.03 -17.60 -12.13
N CYS A 185 -10.95 -17.15 -11.47
CA CYS A 185 -9.65 -17.81 -11.43
C CYS A 185 -9.36 -18.59 -10.13
N GLY A 186 -10.25 -18.54 -9.13
CA GLY A 186 -10.03 -19.05 -7.78
C GLY A 186 -10.73 -20.39 -7.53
N LEU A 187 -10.42 -21.40 -8.33
CA LEU A 187 -10.58 -22.79 -7.93
C LEU A 187 -9.21 -23.30 -7.51
N LEU A 188 -9.10 -23.70 -6.23
CA LEU A 188 -7.93 -24.28 -5.55
C LEU A 188 -6.94 -23.28 -4.91
N ASN A 189 -7.21 -22.97 -3.63
CA ASN A 189 -6.27 -23.23 -2.53
C ASN A 189 -6.89 -22.82 -1.19
N LYS A 190 -7.45 -23.78 -0.46
CA LYS A 190 -7.79 -23.60 0.95
C LYS A 190 -6.51 -23.85 1.76
N PHE A 191 -5.82 -22.80 2.17
CA PHE A 191 -4.84 -22.89 3.26
C PHE A 191 -5.47 -22.35 4.54
N THR A 192 -5.71 -23.25 5.49
CA THR A 192 -6.02 -22.91 6.87
C THR A 192 -4.75 -22.37 7.51
N VAL A 193 -4.73 -21.09 7.90
CA VAL A 193 -3.59 -20.50 8.63
C VAL A 193 -4.00 -20.19 10.07
N LEU A 194 -3.23 -20.77 10.99
CA LEU A 194 -3.29 -20.59 12.44
C LEU A 194 -3.07 -19.11 12.80
N VAL A 195 -3.88 -18.57 13.72
CA VAL A 195 -3.91 -17.14 14.04
C VAL A 195 -2.77 -16.74 14.99
N ARG A 196 -1.84 -15.90 14.52
CA ARG A 196 -1.01 -15.01 15.34
C ARG A 196 -0.91 -13.66 14.63
N LYS A 197 -1.17 -12.54 15.34
CA LYS A 197 -0.84 -11.19 14.84
C LYS A 197 0.69 -11.09 14.82
N LEU A 198 1.31 -11.01 13.64
CA LEU A 198 2.73 -10.71 13.52
C LEU A 198 2.87 -9.46 12.65
N LEU A 199 3.60 -8.45 13.12
CA LEU A 199 4.16 -7.45 12.22
C LEU A 199 5.38 -8.08 11.58
N VAL A 200 5.37 -8.20 10.25
CA VAL A 200 6.53 -8.71 9.50
C VAL A 200 7.31 -7.53 8.97
N PHE A 201 8.61 -7.57 9.25
CA PHE A 201 9.59 -6.55 8.87
C PHE A 201 10.40 -7.08 7.69
N THR A 202 10.43 -6.35 6.59
CA THR A 202 11.37 -6.60 5.50
C THR A 202 12.48 -5.57 5.59
N ALA A 203 13.58 -5.92 6.24
CA ALA A 203 14.82 -5.18 6.13
C ALA A 203 15.51 -5.59 4.82
N VAL A 204 15.34 -4.80 3.76
CA VAL A 204 16.19 -4.93 2.58
C VAL A 204 17.49 -4.20 2.91
N LYS A 205 18.58 -4.97 3.03
CA LYS A 205 19.95 -4.47 3.19
C LYS A 205 20.46 -3.83 1.92
#